data_AF-A0A7V8CW15-F1
#
_entry.id   AF-A0A7V8CW15-F1
#
_cell.length_a   1.000
_cell.length_b   1.000
_cell.length_c   1.000
_cell.angle_alpha   90.00
_cell.angle_beta   90.00
_cell.angle_gamma   90.00
#
_symmetry.space_group_name_H-M   'P 1'
#
loop_
_entity.id
_entity.type
_entity.pdbx_description
1 polymer ?
#
loop_
_entity_poly.entity_id
_entity_poly.type
_entity_poly.pdbx_seq_one_letter_code
_entity_poly.pdbx_strand_id
1 'polypeptide(L)'
;MQAQQHPISTPHASTSYQLSSFHFGEKAAASRSGKKVYIQAALHADEVPGMLVAQFLRRELLVLEAAGKVHGEIILVPAANPIGLAQAIHGAPFGRFDLSTGINFNRAYRHVAEELKLTLDGQLGADTGANVALIREQSRAAIAGWQPRTDAETLKKTLLGMAIDADIVLDLHCDNEAALHLYAGTPLAAQVAPLSALLGARAVLLELAAGEEPFDEACSRLWWDLDTHFQGRYPIPAACLAVTVELRGEVEVEYALAERDARALLRFLAIEGVLEIDGAADNLPAPQCEPTPLAGVEPILAPHAGVLVYLRQMGDVLAAGDAVADIIDPVSGSSTTLRCTVAGVFFARSAHRHVLRGMNVGKVAGAIAYRGGSLLSQ
;
A
#
# COMPACT_ATOMS: atom_id res chain seq x y z
N MET A 1 -22.75 9.41 4.79
CA MET A 1 -21.45 9.84 4.23
C MET A 1 -21.23 11.28 4.63
N GLN A 2 -20.15 11.56 5.36
CA GLN A 2 -19.67 12.92 5.62
C GLN A 2 -18.44 13.18 4.75
N ALA A 3 -18.46 14.27 3.98
CA ALA A 3 -17.27 14.74 3.27
C ALA A 3 -16.49 15.74 4.14
N GLN A 4 -15.17 15.58 4.20
CA GLN A 4 -14.26 16.49 4.89
C GLN A 4 -13.20 17.00 3.91
N GLN A 5 -12.85 18.28 4.07
CA GLN A 5 -11.81 18.93 3.28
C GLN A 5 -10.64 19.29 4.19
N HIS A 6 -9.43 18.98 3.73
CA HIS A 6 -8.19 19.20 4.46
C HIS A 6 -7.32 20.15 3.64
N PRO A 7 -7.22 21.43 4.04
CA PRO A 7 -6.25 22.35 3.45
C PRO A 7 -4.84 21.82 3.68
N ILE A 8 -4.05 21.70 2.62
CA ILE A 8 -2.66 21.25 2.70
C ILE A 8 -1.70 22.43 2.68
N SER A 9 -1.99 23.43 1.83
CA SER A 9 -1.14 24.61 1.70
C SER A 9 -1.45 25.67 2.76
N THR A 10 -0.42 26.44 3.11
CA THR A 10 -0.58 27.59 4.01
C THR A 10 -1.43 28.71 3.37
N PRO A 11 -2.07 29.59 4.17
CA PRO A 11 -2.89 30.68 3.64
C PRO A 11 -2.16 31.70 2.75
N HIS A 12 -0.83 31.74 2.80
CA HIS A 12 0.00 32.67 2.04
C HIS A 12 0.58 32.07 0.75
N ALA A 13 0.31 30.79 0.46
CA ALA A 13 0.83 30.12 -0.71
C ALA A 13 0.20 30.68 -2.00
N SER A 14 1.00 30.81 -3.07
CA SER A 14 0.51 31.24 -4.39
C SER A 14 -0.32 30.16 -5.10
N THR A 15 -0.16 28.91 -4.70
CA THR A 15 -0.96 27.75 -5.11
C THR A 15 -1.47 27.08 -3.85
N SER A 16 -2.73 26.62 -3.84
CA SER A 16 -3.28 25.87 -2.71
C SER A 16 -3.72 24.47 -3.10
N TYR A 17 -3.29 23.48 -2.32
CA TYR A 17 -3.71 22.09 -2.43
C TYR A 17 -4.74 21.77 -1.35
N GLN A 18 -5.72 20.93 -1.71
CA GLN A 18 -6.77 20.46 -0.81
C GLN A 18 -6.95 18.96 -1.01
N LEU A 19 -7.03 18.23 0.10
CA LEU A 19 -7.35 16.81 0.13
C LEU A 19 -8.81 16.62 0.58
N SER A 20 -9.53 15.70 -0.06
CA SER A 20 -10.88 15.31 0.35
C SER A 20 -10.90 13.91 0.96
N SER A 21 -11.64 13.72 2.06
CA SER A 21 -11.95 12.40 2.60
C SER A 21 -13.44 12.21 2.83
N PHE A 22 -13.91 10.97 2.67
CA PHE A 22 -15.31 10.56 2.81
C PHE A 22 -15.43 9.56 3.95
N HIS A 23 -16.33 9.84 4.89
CA HIS A 23 -16.51 9.07 6.12
C HIS A 23 -17.87 8.39 6.09
N PHE A 24 -17.90 7.11 6.41
CA PHE A 24 -19.10 6.27 6.44
C PHE A 24 -19.21 5.57 7.79
N GLY A 25 -20.46 5.33 8.23
CA GLY A 25 -20.74 4.71 9.52
C GLY A 25 -20.50 5.65 10.70
N GLU A 26 -20.60 5.10 11.91
CA GLU A 26 -20.32 5.81 13.15
C GLU A 26 -18.85 5.70 13.53
N LYS A 27 -18.36 6.62 14.38
CA LYS A 27 -16.99 6.56 14.92
C LYS A 27 -16.73 5.21 15.57
N ALA A 28 -15.53 4.66 15.42
CA ALA A 28 -15.20 3.31 15.87
C ALA A 28 -15.62 3.04 17.32
N ALA A 29 -15.36 3.96 18.25
CA ALA A 29 -15.73 3.85 19.67
C ALA A 29 -17.24 3.78 19.94
N ALA A 30 -18.09 4.26 19.03
CA ALA A 30 -19.55 4.19 19.11
C ALA A 30 -20.15 3.12 18.18
N SER A 31 -19.37 2.67 17.19
CA SER A 31 -19.81 1.71 16.17
C SER A 31 -20.01 0.30 16.72
N ARG A 32 -20.86 -0.48 16.06
CA ARG A 32 -21.16 -1.87 16.44
C ARG A 32 -19.94 -2.78 16.36
N SER A 33 -19.06 -2.59 15.37
CA SER A 33 -17.86 -3.42 15.19
C SER A 33 -16.71 -3.01 16.10
N GLY A 34 -16.69 -1.76 16.58
CA GLY A 34 -15.55 -1.19 17.28
C GLY A 34 -14.34 -0.90 16.38
N LYS A 35 -14.41 -1.19 15.08
CA LYS A 35 -13.29 -1.10 14.13
C LYS A 35 -13.31 0.18 13.30
N LYS A 36 -12.13 0.71 13.04
CA LYS A 36 -11.86 1.77 12.07
C LYS A 36 -11.10 1.23 10.86
N VAL A 37 -11.55 1.58 9.67
CA VAL A 37 -10.91 1.25 8.39
C VAL A 37 -10.53 2.54 7.68
N TYR A 38 -9.29 2.59 7.21
CA TYR A 38 -8.79 3.65 6.34
C TYR A 38 -8.42 3.07 4.98
N ILE A 39 -8.97 3.66 3.92
CA ILE A 39 -8.68 3.29 2.53
C ILE A 39 -8.24 4.55 1.81
N GLN A 40 -7.09 4.49 1.14
CA GLN A 40 -6.66 5.56 0.26
C GLN A 40 -6.26 5.02 -1.11
N ALA A 41 -6.27 5.88 -2.12
CA ALA A 41 -5.80 5.55 -3.45
C ALA A 41 -4.93 6.65 -4.03
N ALA A 42 -3.98 6.25 -4.89
CA ALA A 42 -3.13 7.16 -5.65
C ALA A 42 -2.32 8.13 -4.77
N LEU A 43 -1.59 7.57 -3.80
CA LEU A 43 -0.55 8.33 -3.09
C LEU A 43 0.59 8.69 -4.04
N HIS A 44 1.00 7.77 -4.92
CA HIS A 44 1.60 8.15 -6.19
C HIS A 44 0.48 8.57 -7.13
N ALA A 45 0.46 9.85 -7.49
CA ALA A 45 -0.71 10.46 -8.12
C ALA A 45 -0.94 10.00 -9.59
N ASP A 46 0.06 9.37 -10.19
CA ASP A 46 0.04 8.77 -11.52
C ASP A 46 -0.45 7.31 -11.52
N GLU A 47 -0.75 6.74 -10.35
CA GLU A 47 -1.31 5.38 -10.21
C GLU A 47 -2.85 5.40 -10.23
N VAL A 48 -3.40 5.60 -11.43
CA VAL A 48 -4.83 5.88 -11.67
C VAL A 48 -5.81 4.72 -11.36
N PRO A 49 -5.48 3.41 -11.54
CA PRO A 49 -6.42 2.32 -11.27
C PRO A 49 -7.08 2.39 -9.89
N GLY A 50 -6.32 2.76 -8.85
CA GLY A 50 -6.81 2.91 -7.48
C GLY A 50 -7.92 3.96 -7.36
N MET A 51 -7.82 5.07 -8.09
CA MET A 51 -8.85 6.12 -8.06
C MET A 51 -10.19 5.61 -8.62
N LEU A 52 -10.15 4.81 -9.68
CA LEU A 52 -11.34 4.22 -10.26
C LEU A 52 -11.96 3.18 -9.31
N VAL A 53 -11.14 2.33 -8.66
CA VAL A 53 -11.61 1.43 -7.60
C VAL A 53 -12.27 2.22 -6.46
N ALA A 54 -11.66 3.32 -6.02
CA ALA A 54 -12.21 4.18 -4.97
C ALA A 54 -13.57 4.80 -5.36
N GLN A 55 -13.79 5.12 -6.64
CA GLN A 55 -15.09 5.57 -7.14
C GLN A 55 -16.18 4.49 -6.97
N PHE A 56 -15.86 3.23 -7.25
CA PHE A 56 -16.79 2.12 -7.02
C PHE A 56 -17.00 1.84 -5.53
N LEU A 57 -15.95 1.84 -4.72
CA LEU A 57 -16.06 1.74 -3.26
C LEU A 57 -17.00 2.82 -2.71
N ARG A 58 -16.83 4.08 -3.12
CA ARG A 58 -17.70 5.18 -2.71
C ARG A 58 -19.17 4.92 -3.05
N ARG A 59 -19.46 4.46 -4.26
CA ARG A 59 -20.83 4.17 -4.71
C ARG A 59 -21.48 3.07 -3.87
N GLU A 60 -20.77 1.95 -3.69
CA GLU A 60 -21.31 0.81 -2.97
C GLU A 60 -21.42 1.10 -1.45
N LEU A 61 -20.47 1.83 -0.87
CA LEU A 61 -20.53 2.26 0.53
C LEU A 61 -21.72 3.19 0.81
N LEU A 62 -22.08 4.06 -0.13
CA LEU A 62 -23.31 4.88 -0.02
C LEU A 62 -24.57 4.00 0.05
N VAL A 63 -24.64 2.95 -0.77
CA VAL A 63 -25.78 2.01 -0.77
C VAL A 63 -25.83 1.22 0.53
N LEU A 64 -24.68 0.69 0.97
CA LEU A 64 -24.57 -0.08 2.21
C LEU A 64 -24.92 0.76 3.45
N GLU A 65 -24.42 2.01 3.52
CA GLU A 65 -24.71 2.92 4.62
C GLU A 65 -26.20 3.29 4.66
N ALA A 66 -26.80 3.61 3.52
CA ALA A 66 -28.24 3.90 3.43
C ALA A 66 -29.11 2.70 3.85
N ALA A 67 -28.60 1.48 3.67
CA ALA A 67 -29.24 0.25 4.12
C ALA A 67 -28.93 -0.13 5.58
N GLY A 68 -28.15 0.68 6.32
CA GLY A 68 -27.74 0.37 7.69
C GLY A 68 -26.77 -0.81 7.81
N LYS A 69 -26.04 -1.13 6.73
CA LYS A 69 -25.12 -2.27 6.64
C LYS A 69 -23.66 -1.93 6.91
N VAL A 70 -23.34 -0.70 7.29
CA VAL A 70 -21.99 -0.30 7.73
C VAL A 70 -21.95 -0.31 9.25
N HIS A 71 -21.16 -1.22 9.82
CA HIS A 71 -21.13 -1.51 11.27
C HIS A 71 -19.89 -0.91 11.97
N GLY A 72 -18.88 -0.44 11.22
CA GLY A 72 -17.69 0.25 11.72
C GLY A 72 -17.52 1.66 11.14
N GLU A 73 -16.37 2.29 11.44
CA GLU A 73 -15.95 3.55 10.83
C GLU A 73 -15.15 3.26 9.57
N ILE A 74 -15.53 3.84 8.43
CA ILE A 74 -14.76 3.73 7.17
C ILE A 74 -14.42 5.13 6.67
N ILE A 75 -13.12 5.39 6.50
CA ILE A 75 -12.59 6.59 5.86
C ILE A 75 -12.04 6.22 4.49
N LEU A 76 -12.56 6.88 3.45
CA LEU A 76 -12.12 6.71 2.06
C LEU A 76 -11.50 8.00 1.53
N VAL A 77 -10.26 7.93 1.07
CA VAL A 77 -9.51 9.02 0.42
C VAL A 77 -9.23 8.61 -1.03
N PRO A 78 -10.10 8.99 -1.99
CA PRO A 78 -10.03 8.44 -3.36
C PRO A 78 -8.86 8.97 -4.20
N ALA A 79 -8.25 10.07 -3.78
CA ALA A 79 -7.09 10.67 -4.41
C ALA A 79 -6.22 11.28 -3.30
N ALA A 80 -5.24 10.51 -2.83
CA ALA A 80 -4.48 10.81 -1.63
C ALA A 80 -3.43 11.91 -1.83
N ASN A 81 -3.09 12.25 -3.07
CA ASN A 81 -2.00 13.18 -3.36
C ASN A 81 -2.39 14.32 -4.32
N PRO A 82 -3.04 15.38 -3.82
CA PRO A 82 -3.37 16.55 -4.64
C PRO A 82 -2.15 17.31 -5.16
N ILE A 83 -0.99 17.19 -4.50
CA ILE A 83 0.26 17.81 -4.94
C ILE A 83 0.75 17.11 -6.21
N GLY A 84 0.94 15.79 -6.15
CA GLY A 84 1.35 14.98 -7.29
C GLY A 84 0.37 15.05 -8.45
N LEU A 85 -0.94 15.12 -8.19
CA LEU A 85 -1.97 15.28 -9.23
C LEU A 85 -1.84 16.58 -10.02
N ALA A 86 -1.30 17.62 -9.40
CA ALA A 86 -1.07 18.91 -10.06
C ALA A 86 0.27 18.94 -10.82
N GLN A 87 1.14 17.94 -10.67
CA GLN A 87 2.44 17.89 -11.32
C GLN A 87 2.34 17.27 -12.71
N ALA A 88 2.75 18.04 -13.71
CA ALA A 88 2.92 17.54 -15.07
C ALA A 88 4.15 18.16 -15.73
N ILE A 89 4.89 17.36 -16.49
CA ILE A 89 6.03 17.80 -17.30
C ILE A 89 5.69 17.54 -18.76
N HIS A 90 5.60 18.60 -19.56
CA HIS A 90 5.23 18.53 -20.98
C HIS A 90 3.93 17.73 -21.26
N GLY A 91 2.97 17.78 -20.35
CA GLY A 91 1.68 17.09 -20.47
C GLY A 91 1.66 15.65 -19.95
N ALA A 92 2.81 15.10 -19.52
CA ALA A 92 2.86 13.83 -18.82
C ALA A 92 2.68 14.04 -17.31
N PRO A 93 1.77 13.32 -16.63
CA PRO A 93 1.67 13.32 -15.18
C PRO A 93 3.00 12.88 -14.54
N PHE A 94 3.33 13.47 -13.39
CA PHE A 94 4.52 13.08 -12.63
C PHE A 94 4.17 13.03 -11.15
N GLY A 95 3.63 11.90 -10.70
CA GLY A 95 2.91 11.78 -9.44
C GLY A 95 3.66 11.04 -8.33
N ARG A 96 4.72 10.29 -8.68
CA ARG A 96 5.48 9.45 -7.74
C ARG A 96 6.38 10.24 -6.79
N PHE A 97 7.01 11.30 -7.27
CA PHE A 97 7.96 12.13 -6.51
C PHE A 97 7.50 13.59 -6.48
N ASP A 98 7.72 14.26 -5.36
CA ASP A 98 7.55 15.72 -5.26
C ASP A 98 8.62 16.41 -6.13
N LEU A 99 8.20 17.17 -7.15
CA LEU A 99 9.10 17.84 -8.09
C LEU A 99 10.02 18.87 -7.42
N SER A 100 9.62 19.39 -6.26
CA SER A 100 10.41 20.40 -5.53
C SER A 100 11.53 19.79 -4.70
N THR A 101 11.35 18.57 -4.19
CA THR A 101 12.29 17.92 -3.25
C THR A 101 12.94 16.64 -3.79
N GLY A 102 12.36 16.02 -4.81
CA GLY A 102 12.75 14.70 -5.31
C GLY A 102 12.37 13.55 -4.37
N ILE A 103 11.66 13.83 -3.27
CA ILE A 103 11.26 12.81 -2.30
C ILE A 103 10.03 12.06 -2.82
N ASN A 104 10.08 10.74 -2.76
CA ASN A 104 8.94 9.88 -3.08
C ASN A 104 7.79 10.13 -2.08
N PHE A 105 6.57 10.29 -2.57
CA PHE A 105 5.41 10.57 -1.71
C PHE A 105 5.09 9.44 -0.74
N ASN A 106 5.35 8.19 -1.12
CA ASN A 106 5.24 6.99 -0.29
C ASN A 106 6.53 6.62 0.46
N ARG A 107 7.33 7.62 0.90
CA ARG A 107 8.55 7.44 1.70
C ARG A 107 8.65 8.48 2.80
N ALA A 108 9.54 8.26 3.77
CA ALA A 108 9.82 9.20 4.85
C ALA A 108 8.55 9.61 5.61
N TYR A 109 7.63 8.67 5.84
CA TYR A 109 6.56 8.86 6.82
C TYR A 109 7.13 8.87 8.23
N ARG A 110 6.43 9.57 9.13
CA ARG A 110 6.85 9.64 10.54
C ARG A 110 6.53 8.32 11.23
N HIS A 111 7.57 7.59 11.61
CA HIS A 111 7.44 6.42 12.49
C HIS A 111 7.42 6.84 13.96
N VAL A 112 6.33 6.54 14.67
CA VAL A 112 6.12 7.03 16.05
C VAL A 112 6.65 6.07 17.13
N ALA A 113 7.17 4.89 16.76
CA ALA A 113 7.56 3.87 17.72
C ALA A 113 8.60 4.35 18.73
N GLU A 114 9.66 5.07 18.31
CA GLU A 114 10.70 5.56 19.23
C GLU A 114 10.15 6.51 20.30
N GLU A 115 9.21 7.38 19.92
CA GLU A 115 8.53 8.27 20.87
C GLU A 115 7.65 7.47 21.83
N LEU A 116 6.89 6.50 21.31
CA LEU A 116 5.98 5.68 22.09
C LEU A 116 6.68 4.72 23.04
N LYS A 117 7.88 4.23 22.73
CA LYS A 117 8.71 3.44 23.66
C LYS A 117 8.94 4.19 24.97
N LEU A 118 9.13 5.51 24.89
CA LEU A 118 9.32 6.36 26.07
C LEU A 118 8.00 6.68 26.76
N THR A 119 6.97 7.06 26.00
CA THR A 119 5.70 7.50 26.61
C THR A 119 4.91 6.34 27.21
N LEU A 120 5.02 5.12 26.68
CA LEU A 120 4.28 3.95 27.18
C LEU A 120 4.95 3.23 28.34
N ASP A 121 6.21 3.56 28.67
CA ASP A 121 6.92 2.87 29.75
C ASP A 121 6.20 3.04 31.09
N GLY A 122 5.99 1.91 31.78
CA GLY A 122 5.21 1.84 33.03
C GLY A 122 3.70 2.07 32.91
N GLN A 123 3.14 2.31 31.71
CA GLN A 123 1.69 2.56 31.52
C GLN A 123 0.92 1.35 30.99
N LEU A 124 1.59 0.40 30.34
CA LEU A 124 0.95 -0.82 29.82
C LEU A 124 0.66 -1.83 30.94
N GLY A 125 -0.40 -2.60 30.76
CA GLY A 125 -0.86 -3.61 31.72
C GLY A 125 -1.12 -4.97 31.10
N ALA A 126 -1.87 -5.82 31.80
CA ALA A 126 -2.20 -7.17 31.37
C ALA A 126 -3.38 -7.25 30.39
N ASP A 127 -4.17 -6.17 30.24
CA ASP A 127 -5.33 -6.15 29.35
C ASP A 127 -4.94 -5.71 27.93
N THR A 128 -5.13 -6.61 26.97
CA THR A 128 -4.79 -6.37 25.56
C THR A 128 -5.57 -5.21 24.95
N GLY A 129 -6.87 -5.10 25.25
CA GLY A 129 -7.72 -4.06 24.70
C GLY A 129 -7.33 -2.66 25.17
N ALA A 130 -7.04 -2.52 26.46
CA ALA A 130 -6.56 -1.30 27.07
C ALA A 130 -5.19 -0.88 26.51
N ASN A 131 -4.27 -1.84 26.34
CA ASN A 131 -2.97 -1.57 25.73
C ASN A 131 -3.11 -1.07 24.29
N VAL A 132 -3.92 -1.73 23.46
CA VAL A 132 -4.20 -1.29 22.08
C VAL A 132 -4.83 0.10 22.05
N ALA A 133 -5.81 0.38 22.90
CA ALA A 133 -6.44 1.68 22.99
C ALA A 133 -5.45 2.80 23.37
N LEU A 134 -4.59 2.54 24.37
CA LEU A 134 -3.56 3.48 24.82
C LEU A 134 -2.49 3.73 23.74
N ILE A 135 -2.02 2.68 23.05
CA ILE A 135 -1.06 2.81 21.94
C ILE A 135 -1.65 3.69 20.83
N ARG A 136 -2.92 3.45 20.44
CA ARG A 136 -3.62 4.28 19.46
C ARG A 136 -3.76 5.73 19.90
N GLU A 137 -4.07 5.97 21.18
CA GLU A 137 -4.14 7.31 21.76
C GLU A 137 -2.81 8.07 21.71
N GLN A 138 -1.74 7.45 22.20
CA GLN A 138 -0.40 8.04 22.18
C GLN A 138 0.08 8.28 20.74
N SER A 139 -0.24 7.38 19.82
CA SER A 139 0.09 7.54 18.39
C SER A 139 -0.61 8.75 17.78
N ARG A 140 -1.91 8.93 18.03
CA ARG A 140 -2.64 10.13 17.59
C ARG A 140 -2.05 11.40 18.18
N ALA A 141 -1.68 11.39 19.47
CA ALA A 141 -1.06 12.54 20.13
C ALA A 141 0.29 12.90 19.50
N ALA A 142 1.15 11.90 19.22
CA ALA A 142 2.43 12.09 18.55
C ALA A 142 2.27 12.70 17.15
N ILE A 143 1.31 12.21 16.36
CA ILE A 143 1.00 12.78 15.04
C ILE A 143 0.42 14.19 15.17
N ALA A 144 -0.48 14.45 16.11
CA ALA A 144 -1.04 15.78 16.34
C ALA A 144 0.06 16.82 16.67
N GLY A 145 1.04 16.43 17.48
CA GLY A 145 2.20 17.25 17.86
C GLY A 145 3.23 17.46 16.73
N TRP A 146 3.17 16.71 15.64
CA TRP A 146 4.06 16.90 14.50
C TRP A 146 3.87 18.28 13.85
N GLN A 147 4.92 19.09 13.77
CA GLN A 147 4.91 20.35 13.03
C GLN A 147 5.50 20.14 11.62
N PRO A 148 4.67 20.05 10.56
CA PRO A 148 5.15 19.92 9.19
C PRO A 148 5.76 21.24 8.72
N ARG A 149 6.79 21.13 7.88
CA ARG A 149 7.56 22.27 7.32
C ARG A 149 7.26 22.53 5.85
N THR A 150 6.62 21.59 5.17
CA THR A 150 6.26 21.67 3.75
C THR A 150 4.82 21.21 3.55
N ASP A 151 4.24 21.54 2.39
CA ASP A 151 2.94 21.02 1.97
C ASP A 151 2.96 19.49 1.87
N ALA A 152 4.06 18.89 1.41
CA ALA A 152 4.23 17.44 1.37
C ALA A 152 4.27 16.81 2.78
N GLU A 153 4.96 17.43 3.75
CA GLU A 153 4.92 16.99 5.16
C GLU A 153 3.52 17.17 5.75
N THR A 154 2.81 18.24 5.39
CA THR A 154 1.42 18.48 5.83
C THR A 154 0.47 17.42 5.27
N LEU A 155 0.63 17.06 4.00
CA LEU A 155 -0.11 15.97 3.38
C LEU A 155 0.11 14.65 4.12
N LYS A 156 1.38 14.27 4.34
CA LYS A 156 1.73 13.04 5.06
C LYS A 156 1.15 13.03 6.48
N LYS A 157 1.22 14.16 7.20
CA LYS A 157 0.59 14.33 8.53
C LYS A 157 -0.91 14.10 8.48
N THR A 158 -1.59 14.71 7.51
CA THR A 158 -3.05 14.59 7.36
C THR A 158 -3.47 13.15 7.06
N LEU A 159 -2.80 12.48 6.11
CA LEU A 159 -3.08 11.07 5.78
C LEU A 159 -2.82 10.15 6.98
N LEU A 160 -1.64 10.28 7.61
CA LEU A 160 -1.28 9.45 8.76
C LEU A 160 -2.18 9.71 9.98
N GLY A 161 -2.61 10.95 10.20
CA GLY A 161 -3.57 11.29 11.26
C GLY A 161 -4.94 10.65 11.09
N MET A 162 -5.35 10.35 9.85
CA MET A 162 -6.56 9.59 9.57
C MET A 162 -6.38 8.08 9.74
N ALA A 163 -5.16 7.55 9.57
CA ALA A 163 -4.88 6.12 9.47
C ALA A 163 -4.22 5.48 10.70
N ILE A 164 -3.44 6.23 11.49
CA ILE A 164 -2.53 5.68 12.52
C ILE A 164 -3.23 4.87 13.63
N ASP A 165 -4.52 5.09 13.83
CA ASP A 165 -5.35 4.37 14.81
C ASP A 165 -6.38 3.44 14.17
N ALA A 166 -6.28 3.19 12.87
CA ALA A 166 -7.14 2.25 12.17
C ALA A 166 -6.78 0.79 12.50
N ASP A 167 -7.80 -0.06 12.52
CA ASP A 167 -7.66 -1.52 12.58
C ASP A 167 -7.22 -2.09 11.24
N ILE A 168 -7.65 -1.47 10.14
CA ILE A 168 -7.33 -1.88 8.76
C ILE A 168 -6.94 -0.64 7.94
N VAL A 169 -5.81 -0.71 7.25
CA VAL A 169 -5.31 0.28 6.30
C VAL A 169 -5.13 -0.39 4.94
N LEU A 170 -5.84 0.09 3.92
CA LEU A 170 -5.72 -0.38 2.54
C LEU A 170 -5.21 0.76 1.67
N ASP A 171 -3.96 0.67 1.22
CA ASP A 171 -3.35 1.67 0.34
C ASP A 171 -3.34 1.16 -1.10
N LEU A 172 -4.16 1.76 -1.96
CA LEU A 172 -4.37 1.30 -3.34
C LEU A 172 -3.39 1.98 -4.29
N HIS A 173 -2.45 1.18 -4.81
CA HIS A 173 -1.38 1.53 -5.75
C HIS A 173 -1.55 0.77 -7.07
N CYS A 174 -0.65 1.01 -8.02
CA CYS A 174 -0.37 0.11 -9.14
C CYS A 174 1.10 0.21 -9.56
N ASP A 175 1.63 -0.82 -10.22
CA ASP A 175 2.98 -0.76 -10.82
C ASP A 175 2.86 -0.30 -12.29
N ASN A 176 3.97 -0.16 -13.02
CA ASN A 176 3.90 0.23 -14.44
C ASN A 176 3.18 -0.84 -15.28
N GLU A 177 3.67 -2.07 -15.22
CA GLU A 177 3.02 -3.27 -15.76
C GLU A 177 3.21 -4.40 -14.75
N ALA A 178 2.12 -4.95 -14.20
CA ALA A 178 2.22 -5.99 -13.18
C ALA A 178 1.00 -6.91 -13.15
N ALA A 179 1.20 -8.10 -12.58
CA ALA A 179 0.09 -8.88 -12.05
C ALA A 179 -0.38 -8.26 -10.72
N LEU A 180 -1.63 -8.51 -10.33
CA LEU A 180 -2.12 -8.07 -9.02
C LEU A 180 -1.25 -8.67 -7.92
N HIS A 181 -0.73 -7.83 -7.03
CA HIS A 181 0.12 -8.27 -5.92
C HIS A 181 -0.11 -7.42 -4.68
N LEU A 182 0.35 -7.93 -3.54
CA LEU A 182 0.19 -7.28 -2.23
C LEU A 182 1.53 -7.15 -1.52
N TYR A 183 1.71 -6.06 -0.79
CA TYR A 183 2.74 -5.93 0.24
C TYR A 183 2.09 -5.87 1.62
N ALA A 184 2.66 -6.58 2.60
CA ALA A 184 2.21 -6.54 3.98
C ALA A 184 3.32 -6.92 4.97
N GLY A 185 3.12 -6.57 6.25
CA GLY A 185 3.98 -7.03 7.33
C GLY A 185 3.95 -8.55 7.51
N THR A 186 5.10 -9.20 7.73
CA THR A 186 5.17 -10.65 8.01
C THR A 186 4.21 -11.11 9.13
N PRO A 187 4.04 -10.38 10.25
CA PRO A 187 3.08 -10.75 11.30
C PRO A 187 1.61 -10.76 10.85
N LEU A 188 1.29 -10.15 9.70
CA LEU A 188 -0.06 -9.99 9.16
C LEU A 188 -0.42 -11.09 8.14
N ALA A 189 0.50 -12.01 7.82
CA ALA A 189 0.33 -12.99 6.74
C ALA A 189 -1.01 -13.75 6.77
N ALA A 190 -1.42 -14.23 7.95
CA ALA A 190 -2.68 -14.95 8.11
C ALA A 190 -3.91 -14.05 7.91
N GLN A 191 -3.84 -12.79 8.36
CA GLN A 191 -4.93 -11.81 8.24
C GLN A 191 -5.09 -11.33 6.79
N VAL A 192 -4.02 -11.28 6.00
CA VAL A 192 -4.04 -10.88 4.58
C VAL A 192 -4.56 -11.99 3.66
N ALA A 193 -4.50 -13.25 4.07
CA ALA A 193 -4.82 -14.39 3.20
C ALA A 193 -6.22 -14.33 2.54
N PRO A 194 -7.32 -13.98 3.24
CA PRO A 194 -8.62 -13.83 2.61
C PRO A 194 -8.66 -12.71 1.57
N LEU A 195 -8.01 -11.58 1.84
CA LEU A 195 -7.91 -10.44 0.90
C LEU A 195 -7.16 -10.85 -0.37
N SER A 196 -6.01 -11.53 -0.22
CA SER A 196 -5.22 -12.08 -1.32
C SER A 196 -6.04 -12.99 -2.23
N ALA A 197 -6.77 -13.94 -1.63
CA ALA A 197 -7.62 -14.88 -2.35
C ALA A 197 -8.76 -14.16 -3.11
N LEU A 198 -9.43 -13.20 -2.47
CA LEU A 198 -10.53 -12.44 -3.06
C LEU A 198 -10.09 -11.57 -4.25
N LEU A 199 -8.93 -10.93 -4.14
CA LEU A 199 -8.35 -10.12 -5.23
C LEU A 199 -7.70 -10.97 -6.32
N GLY A 200 -7.38 -12.24 -6.04
CA GLY A 200 -6.64 -13.10 -6.96
C GLY A 200 -5.18 -12.67 -7.11
N ALA A 201 -4.53 -12.30 -6.00
CA ALA A 201 -3.13 -11.88 -6.02
C ALA A 201 -2.22 -13.00 -6.53
N ARG A 202 -1.28 -12.62 -7.40
CA ARG A 202 -0.27 -13.52 -7.99
C ARG A 202 1.07 -13.47 -7.25
N ALA A 203 1.25 -12.47 -6.38
CA ALA A 203 2.32 -12.43 -5.41
C ALA A 203 1.82 -11.76 -4.11
N VAL A 204 2.24 -12.28 -2.97
CA VAL A 204 2.08 -11.64 -1.66
C VAL A 204 3.46 -11.52 -1.05
N LEU A 205 3.92 -10.29 -0.88
CA LEU A 205 5.28 -9.96 -0.46
C LEU A 205 5.28 -9.55 1.00
N LEU A 206 5.97 -10.33 1.82
CA LEU A 206 5.99 -10.17 3.28
C LEU A 206 7.34 -9.65 3.76
N GLU A 207 7.34 -8.70 4.68
CA GLU A 207 8.57 -8.18 5.28
C GLU A 207 8.33 -7.66 6.70
N LEU A 208 9.37 -7.59 7.53
CA LEU A 208 9.29 -6.91 8.84
C LEU A 208 9.53 -5.40 8.72
N ALA A 209 10.43 -5.02 7.83
CA ALA A 209 10.72 -3.64 7.45
C ALA A 209 11.31 -3.63 6.02
N ALA A 210 10.58 -3.10 5.06
CA ALA A 210 11.01 -2.94 3.67
C ALA A 210 12.01 -1.78 3.51
N GLY A 211 11.99 -0.83 4.45
CA GLY A 211 12.90 0.31 4.52
C GLY A 211 12.32 1.60 3.92
N GLU A 212 12.97 2.73 4.24
CA GLU A 212 12.61 4.07 3.78
C GLU A 212 11.23 4.63 4.23
N GLU A 213 10.60 3.99 5.23
CA GLU A 213 9.38 4.45 5.89
C GLU A 213 8.18 4.70 4.94
N PRO A 214 7.65 3.65 4.27
CA PRO A 214 6.42 3.75 3.50
C PRO A 214 5.20 3.92 4.41
N PHE A 215 4.07 4.31 3.82
CA PHE A 215 2.85 4.66 4.54
C PHE A 215 2.24 3.50 5.36
N ASP A 216 2.20 2.31 4.77
CA ASP A 216 1.65 1.11 5.40
C ASP A 216 2.47 0.71 6.65
N GLU A 217 3.80 0.69 6.55
CA GLU A 217 4.68 0.43 7.68
C GLU A 217 4.53 1.43 8.81
N ALA A 218 4.35 2.72 8.51
CA ALA A 218 4.12 3.73 9.54
C ALA A 218 2.88 3.41 10.41
N CYS A 219 1.91 2.65 9.87
CA CYS A 219 0.71 2.21 10.58
C CYS A 219 0.88 0.83 11.25
N SER A 220 1.41 -0.16 10.53
CA SER A 220 1.49 -1.54 11.05
C SER A 220 2.76 -1.83 11.84
N ARG A 221 3.93 -1.33 11.40
CA ARG A 221 5.25 -1.70 11.95
C ARG A 221 5.42 -1.32 13.40
N LEU A 222 4.76 -0.22 13.78
CA LEU A 222 4.68 0.29 15.15
C LEU A 222 4.37 -0.83 16.15
N TRP A 223 3.44 -1.72 15.84
CA TRP A 223 2.93 -2.72 16.78
C TRP A 223 3.99 -3.75 17.17
N TRP A 224 4.71 -4.33 16.19
CA TRP A 224 5.75 -5.31 16.49
C TRP A 224 7.08 -4.66 16.92
N ASP A 225 7.33 -3.41 16.54
CA ASP A 225 8.45 -2.64 17.08
C ASP A 225 8.28 -2.35 18.59
N LEU A 226 7.05 -2.07 19.03
CA LEU A 226 6.72 -1.91 20.44
C LEU A 226 6.77 -3.24 21.20
N ASP A 227 6.17 -4.30 20.65
CA ASP A 227 6.22 -5.64 21.26
C ASP A 227 7.67 -6.12 21.45
N THR A 228 8.51 -5.94 20.43
CA THR A 228 9.95 -6.24 20.48
C THR A 228 10.65 -5.43 21.57
N HIS A 229 10.36 -4.12 21.65
CA HIS A 229 10.97 -3.25 22.67
C HIS A 229 10.60 -3.66 24.09
N PHE A 230 9.33 -3.96 24.34
CA PHE A 230 8.85 -4.41 25.65
C PHE A 230 9.10 -5.90 25.91
N GLN A 231 9.73 -6.62 24.96
CA GLN A 231 10.16 -8.01 25.09
C GLN A 231 9.01 -8.95 25.48
N GLY A 232 7.80 -8.71 24.95
CA GLY A 232 6.60 -9.49 25.26
C GLY A 232 6.11 -9.37 26.70
N ARG A 233 6.59 -8.40 27.49
CA ARG A 233 6.14 -8.17 28.88
C ARG A 233 4.65 -7.83 28.96
N TYR A 234 4.12 -7.20 27.93
CA TYR A 234 2.73 -6.80 27.82
C TYR A 234 2.13 -7.42 26.55
N PRO A 235 0.84 -7.79 26.53
CA PRO A 235 0.20 -8.27 25.33
C PRO A 235 -0.02 -7.11 24.34
N ILE A 236 0.83 -7.03 23.31
CA ILE A 236 0.75 -6.06 22.20
C ILE A 236 0.60 -6.84 20.88
N PRO A 237 -0.63 -7.05 20.39
CA PRO A 237 -0.84 -7.73 19.12
C PRO A 237 -0.53 -6.80 17.94
N ALA A 238 -0.32 -7.36 16.74
CA ALA A 238 -0.32 -6.60 15.49
C ALA A 238 -1.75 -6.09 15.20
N ALA A 239 -2.09 -4.94 15.79
CA ALA A 239 -3.46 -4.42 15.84
C ALA A 239 -3.81 -3.43 14.71
N CYS A 240 -3.00 -3.38 13.65
CA CYS A 240 -3.29 -2.66 12.43
C CYS A 240 -2.89 -3.54 11.24
N LEU A 241 -3.90 -4.03 10.51
CA LEU A 241 -3.72 -4.72 9.24
C LEU A 241 -3.50 -3.66 8.15
N ALA A 242 -2.24 -3.30 7.89
CA ALA A 242 -1.88 -2.43 6.78
C ALA A 242 -1.42 -3.24 5.56
N VAL A 243 -2.00 -2.96 4.41
CA VAL A 243 -1.72 -3.64 3.14
C VAL A 243 -1.63 -2.62 2.01
N THR A 244 -0.51 -2.65 1.29
CA THR A 244 -0.41 -2.00 -0.02
C THR A 244 -0.94 -2.96 -1.09
N VAL A 245 -1.98 -2.53 -1.81
CA VAL A 245 -2.64 -3.30 -2.87
C VAL A 245 -2.21 -2.76 -4.22
N GLU A 246 -1.46 -3.56 -4.97
CA GLU A 246 -0.98 -3.18 -6.29
C GLU A 246 -1.95 -3.69 -7.35
N LEU A 247 -2.78 -2.78 -7.83
CA LEU A 247 -3.88 -3.02 -8.77
C LEU A 247 -3.37 -3.17 -10.21
N ARG A 248 -2.41 -4.08 -10.40
CA ARG A 248 -1.81 -4.44 -11.69
C ARG A 248 -1.05 -3.25 -12.32
N GLY A 249 -1.11 -3.06 -13.63
CA GLY A 249 -0.43 -1.98 -14.36
C GLY A 249 -1.19 -0.65 -14.44
N GLU A 250 -0.46 0.44 -14.63
CA GLU A 250 -0.97 1.83 -14.71
C GLU A 250 -2.02 2.06 -15.82
N VAL A 251 -1.96 1.27 -16.89
CA VAL A 251 -2.89 1.36 -18.04
C VAL A 251 -4.14 0.49 -17.89
N GLU A 252 -4.21 -0.39 -16.89
CA GLU A 252 -5.34 -1.30 -16.67
C GLU A 252 -6.49 -0.61 -15.92
N VAL A 253 -7.01 0.45 -16.56
CA VAL A 253 -8.11 1.28 -16.07
C VAL A 253 -9.41 0.89 -16.79
N GLU A 254 -10.08 -0.13 -16.27
CA GLU A 254 -11.31 -0.68 -16.84
C GLU A 254 -12.40 -0.82 -15.77
N TYR A 255 -13.66 -0.53 -16.15
CA TYR A 255 -14.79 -0.65 -15.22
C TYR A 255 -14.94 -2.07 -14.65
N ALA A 256 -14.75 -3.10 -15.46
CA ALA A 256 -14.90 -4.49 -15.02
C ALA A 256 -13.85 -4.87 -13.94
N LEU A 257 -12.60 -4.43 -14.12
CA LEU A 257 -11.53 -4.65 -13.14
C LEU A 257 -11.82 -3.88 -11.86
N ALA A 258 -12.17 -2.60 -11.97
CA ALA A 258 -12.40 -1.76 -10.81
C ALA A 258 -13.63 -2.20 -9.98
N GLU A 259 -14.71 -2.65 -10.63
CA GLU A 259 -15.87 -3.22 -9.95
C GLU A 259 -15.54 -4.53 -9.23
N ARG A 260 -14.77 -5.41 -9.88
CA ARG A 260 -14.33 -6.67 -9.28
C ARG A 260 -13.48 -6.42 -8.04
N ASP A 261 -12.50 -5.53 -8.15
CA ASP A 261 -11.56 -5.28 -7.07
C ASP A 261 -12.24 -4.52 -5.92
N ALA A 262 -13.12 -3.55 -6.19
CA ALA A 262 -13.94 -2.91 -5.17
C ALA A 262 -14.85 -3.92 -4.43
N ARG A 263 -15.46 -4.86 -5.16
CA ARG A 263 -16.29 -5.93 -4.56
C ARG A 263 -15.45 -6.86 -3.68
N ALA A 264 -14.25 -7.22 -4.09
CA ALA A 264 -13.33 -8.02 -3.29
C ALA A 264 -12.94 -7.31 -1.99
N LEU A 265 -12.61 -6.02 -2.05
CA LEU A 265 -12.30 -5.20 -0.88
C LEU A 265 -13.49 -5.09 0.08
N LEU A 266 -14.69 -4.79 -0.40
CA LEU A 266 -15.89 -4.72 0.44
C LEU A 266 -16.22 -6.08 1.07
N ARG A 267 -16.08 -7.17 0.31
CA ARG A 267 -16.28 -8.53 0.81
C ARG A 267 -15.26 -8.88 1.89
N PHE A 268 -14.01 -8.44 1.76
CA PHE A 268 -13.00 -8.56 2.81
C PHE A 268 -13.39 -7.77 4.08
N LEU A 269 -13.85 -6.53 3.94
CA LEU A 269 -14.35 -5.74 5.09
C LEU A 269 -15.56 -6.38 5.76
N ALA A 270 -16.39 -7.10 5.00
CA ALA A 270 -17.51 -7.86 5.55
C ALA A 270 -17.05 -9.07 6.38
N ILE A 271 -16.03 -9.80 5.92
CA ILE A 271 -15.39 -10.89 6.68
C ILE A 271 -14.81 -10.35 7.99
N GLU A 272 -14.24 -9.14 7.95
CA GLU A 272 -13.73 -8.44 9.12
C GLU A 272 -14.81 -7.83 10.02
N GLY A 273 -16.10 -7.98 9.68
CA GLY A 273 -17.23 -7.50 10.48
C GLY A 273 -17.42 -5.98 10.48
N VAL A 274 -16.75 -5.26 9.59
CA VAL A 274 -16.85 -3.80 9.46
C VAL A 274 -18.15 -3.39 8.76
N LEU A 275 -18.63 -4.24 7.86
CA LEU A 275 -19.89 -4.04 7.13
C LEU A 275 -20.57 -5.39 6.90
N GLU A 276 -21.78 -5.39 6.36
CA GLU A 276 -22.59 -6.58 6.14
C GLU A 276 -22.77 -6.87 4.65
N ILE A 277 -22.28 -8.03 4.22
CA ILE A 277 -22.57 -8.66 2.93
C ILE A 277 -22.93 -10.11 3.22
N ASP A 278 -24.11 -10.53 2.80
CA ASP A 278 -24.60 -11.89 3.03
C ASP A 278 -23.67 -12.92 2.35
N GLY A 279 -23.28 -13.96 3.11
CA GLY A 279 -22.36 -15.00 2.61
C GLY A 279 -20.95 -14.50 2.29
N ALA A 280 -20.48 -13.39 2.88
CA ALA A 280 -19.16 -12.84 2.57
C ALA A 280 -18.01 -13.86 2.75
N ALA A 281 -18.09 -14.75 3.74
CA ALA A 281 -17.09 -15.79 3.98
C ALA A 281 -17.29 -17.06 3.12
N ASP A 282 -18.40 -17.19 2.40
CA ASP A 282 -18.76 -18.42 1.69
C ASP A 282 -18.04 -18.52 0.34
N ASN A 283 -17.50 -19.70 -0.01
CA ASN A 283 -16.84 -19.92 -1.31
C ASN A 283 -15.70 -18.91 -1.59
N LEU A 284 -14.78 -18.74 -0.62
CA LEU A 284 -13.55 -18.01 -0.89
C LEU A 284 -12.78 -18.68 -2.04
N PRO A 285 -12.25 -17.92 -3.03
CA PRO A 285 -11.40 -18.49 -4.07
C PRO A 285 -10.17 -19.18 -3.46
N ALA A 286 -9.62 -20.16 -4.17
CA ALA A 286 -8.32 -20.70 -3.81
C ALA A 286 -7.23 -19.61 -4.00
N PRO A 287 -6.23 -19.52 -3.11
CA PRO A 287 -5.11 -18.61 -3.30
C PRO A 287 -4.36 -18.94 -4.60
N GLN A 288 -3.89 -17.92 -5.32
CA GLN A 288 -3.18 -18.08 -6.60
C GLN A 288 -1.65 -18.02 -6.45
N CYS A 289 -1.15 -17.80 -5.24
CA CYS A 289 0.26 -17.84 -4.90
C CYS A 289 0.44 -18.14 -3.41
N GLU A 290 1.61 -18.65 -3.04
CA GLU A 290 2.08 -18.64 -1.66
C GLU A 290 2.71 -17.28 -1.33
N PRO A 291 2.58 -16.78 -0.09
CA PRO A 291 3.33 -15.60 0.35
C PRO A 291 4.84 -15.87 0.33
N THR A 292 5.61 -14.88 -0.14
CA THR A 292 7.08 -14.94 -0.24
C THR A 292 7.72 -13.75 0.46
N PRO A 293 8.96 -13.87 0.97
CA PRO A 293 9.65 -12.74 1.56
C PRO A 293 9.94 -11.66 0.52
N LEU A 294 9.76 -10.38 0.87
CA LEU A 294 10.15 -9.26 0.00
C LEU A 294 11.66 -9.27 -0.28
N ALA A 295 12.46 -9.64 0.72
CA ALA A 295 13.89 -9.91 0.56
C ALA A 295 14.24 -11.05 -0.43
N GLY A 296 13.26 -11.83 -0.89
CA GLY A 296 13.40 -12.83 -1.94
C GLY A 296 13.06 -12.33 -3.35
N VAL A 297 12.62 -11.08 -3.49
CA VAL A 297 12.34 -10.48 -4.81
C VAL A 297 13.63 -10.13 -5.53
N GLU A 298 13.81 -10.70 -6.71
CA GLU A 298 14.89 -10.38 -7.63
C GLU A 298 14.55 -9.22 -8.56
N PRO A 299 15.27 -8.08 -8.48
CA PRO A 299 15.23 -7.08 -9.53
C PRO A 299 16.09 -7.54 -10.73
N ILE A 300 15.49 -7.57 -11.92
CA ILE A 300 16.17 -7.84 -13.18
C ILE A 300 16.72 -6.51 -13.69
N LEU A 301 18.04 -6.35 -13.68
CA LEU A 301 18.70 -5.09 -14.05
C LEU A 301 19.23 -5.12 -15.48
N ALA A 302 19.04 -4.02 -16.20
CA ALA A 302 19.61 -3.84 -17.53
C ALA A 302 21.14 -3.62 -17.46
N PRO A 303 21.99 -4.49 -18.07
CA PRO A 303 23.44 -4.31 -18.05
C PRO A 303 23.93 -3.16 -18.95
N HIS A 304 23.13 -2.75 -19.93
CA HIS A 304 23.39 -1.64 -20.85
C HIS A 304 22.09 -1.01 -21.33
N ALA A 305 22.19 0.11 -22.04
CA ALA A 305 21.05 0.74 -22.69
C ALA A 305 20.63 -0.03 -23.96
N GLY A 306 19.37 0.09 -24.35
CA GLY A 306 18.87 -0.52 -25.59
C GLY A 306 17.35 -0.67 -25.64
N VAL A 307 16.87 -1.33 -26.69
CA VAL A 307 15.46 -1.67 -26.87
C VAL A 307 15.14 -2.91 -26.06
N LEU A 308 14.16 -2.83 -25.16
CA LEU A 308 13.76 -3.92 -24.28
C LEU A 308 12.59 -4.71 -24.89
N VAL A 309 12.77 -6.03 -24.98
CA VAL A 309 11.76 -6.97 -25.49
C VAL A 309 11.51 -8.05 -24.45
N TYR A 310 10.33 -8.05 -23.82
CA TYR A 310 9.98 -9.11 -22.86
C TYR A 310 9.63 -10.41 -23.56
N LEU A 311 10.13 -11.52 -23.01
CA LEU A 311 9.89 -12.89 -23.48
C LEU A 311 8.87 -13.64 -22.60
N ARG A 312 8.39 -12.99 -21.54
CA ARG A 312 7.49 -13.54 -20.51
C ARG A 312 6.28 -12.64 -20.29
N GLN A 313 5.19 -13.24 -19.81
CA GLN A 313 3.97 -12.56 -19.41
C GLN A 313 3.93 -12.33 -17.90
N MET A 314 3.13 -11.36 -17.47
CA MET A 314 2.91 -11.10 -16.05
C MET A 314 2.20 -12.28 -15.38
N GLY A 315 2.75 -12.73 -14.25
CA GLY A 315 2.29 -13.90 -13.53
C GLY A 315 2.92 -15.22 -13.98
N ASP A 316 3.80 -15.24 -14.98
CA ASP A 316 4.52 -16.47 -15.33
C ASP A 316 5.36 -16.98 -14.14
N VAL A 317 5.35 -18.29 -13.92
CA VAL A 317 6.22 -18.96 -12.94
C VAL A 317 7.51 -19.38 -13.65
N LEU A 318 8.64 -18.85 -13.22
CA LEU A 318 9.95 -19.05 -13.83
C LEU A 318 10.84 -19.97 -12.99
N ALA A 319 11.68 -20.74 -13.66
CA ALA A 319 12.82 -21.42 -13.06
C ALA A 319 14.05 -20.51 -13.08
N ALA A 320 14.99 -20.71 -12.15
CA ALA A 320 16.28 -20.03 -12.20
C ALA A 320 17.00 -20.34 -13.53
N GLY A 321 17.48 -19.30 -14.19
CA GLY A 321 18.11 -19.36 -15.52
C GLY A 321 17.16 -19.14 -16.70
N ASP A 322 15.85 -19.05 -16.47
CA ASP A 322 14.89 -18.74 -17.52
C ASP A 322 15.13 -17.35 -18.11
N ALA A 323 14.95 -17.23 -19.43
CA ALA A 323 14.98 -15.95 -20.12
C ALA A 323 13.74 -15.12 -19.76
N VAL A 324 13.96 -13.86 -19.40
CA VAL A 324 12.92 -12.89 -19.01
C VAL A 324 12.67 -11.88 -20.13
N ALA A 325 13.75 -11.33 -20.69
CA ALA A 325 13.71 -10.29 -21.72
C ALA A 325 15.02 -10.29 -22.52
N ASP A 326 15.00 -9.69 -23.71
CA ASP A 326 16.18 -9.32 -24.47
C ASP A 326 16.37 -7.80 -24.46
N ILE A 327 17.63 -7.34 -24.43
CA ILE A 327 18.02 -5.96 -24.72
C ILE A 327 18.75 -5.94 -26.06
N ILE A 328 18.18 -5.23 -27.03
CA ILE A 328 18.75 -5.05 -28.36
C ILE A 328 19.48 -3.71 -28.43
N ASP A 329 20.76 -3.73 -28.79
CA ASP A 329 21.47 -2.52 -29.22
C ASP A 329 21.06 -2.22 -30.68
N PRO A 330 20.31 -1.14 -30.96
CA PRO A 330 19.82 -0.85 -32.30
C PRO A 330 20.93 -0.42 -33.27
N VAL A 331 22.13 -0.08 -32.78
CA VAL A 331 23.25 0.36 -33.62
C VAL A 331 24.06 -0.83 -34.08
N SER A 332 24.48 -1.72 -33.16
CA SER A 332 25.26 -2.91 -33.52
C SER A 332 24.40 -4.10 -33.96
N GLY A 333 23.12 -4.12 -33.59
CA GLY A 333 22.24 -5.28 -33.76
C GLY A 333 22.47 -6.40 -32.73
N SER A 334 23.37 -6.19 -31.76
CA SER A 334 23.65 -7.18 -30.71
C SER A 334 22.46 -7.36 -29.78
N SER A 335 22.21 -8.61 -29.35
CA SER A 335 21.18 -8.96 -28.38
C SER A 335 21.78 -9.52 -27.10
N THR A 336 21.30 -9.04 -25.95
CA THR A 336 21.64 -9.54 -24.63
C THR A 336 20.39 -10.08 -23.93
N THR A 337 20.35 -11.39 -23.70
CA THR A 337 19.25 -12.03 -22.96
C THR A 337 19.44 -11.87 -21.45
N LEU A 338 18.46 -11.26 -20.80
CA LEU A 338 18.33 -11.18 -19.36
C LEU A 338 17.67 -12.45 -18.83
N ARG A 339 18.22 -13.00 -17.74
CA ARG A 339 17.74 -14.22 -17.10
C ARG A 339 17.54 -13.97 -15.62
N CYS A 340 16.51 -14.57 -15.04
CA CYS A 340 16.35 -14.58 -13.59
C CYS A 340 17.33 -15.57 -12.96
N THR A 341 17.79 -15.28 -11.76
CA THR A 341 18.66 -16.14 -10.95
C THR A 341 17.89 -16.88 -9.87
N VAL A 342 16.67 -16.44 -9.55
CA VAL A 342 15.75 -17.13 -8.63
C VAL A 342 14.60 -17.78 -9.40
N ALA A 343 14.06 -18.87 -8.84
CA ALA A 343 12.78 -19.40 -9.26
C ALA A 343 11.65 -18.64 -8.55
N GLY A 344 10.57 -18.33 -9.25
CA GLY A 344 9.52 -17.49 -8.68
C GLY A 344 8.53 -16.94 -9.70
N VAL A 345 7.63 -16.07 -9.24
CA VAL A 345 6.62 -15.43 -10.09
C VAL A 345 7.17 -14.14 -10.69
N PHE A 346 7.16 -14.00 -12.02
CA PHE A 346 7.45 -12.73 -12.69
C PHE A 346 6.24 -11.81 -12.59
N PHE A 347 6.22 -10.93 -11.59
CA PHE A 347 4.99 -10.23 -11.18
C PHE A 347 4.93 -8.77 -11.58
N ALA A 348 6.05 -8.11 -11.86
CA ALA A 348 6.09 -6.70 -12.26
C ALA A 348 7.23 -6.42 -13.22
N ARG A 349 7.06 -5.41 -14.09
CA ARG A 349 8.05 -4.98 -15.08
C ARG A 349 7.91 -3.51 -15.44
N SER A 350 8.96 -2.94 -16.04
CA SER A 350 8.92 -1.56 -16.52
C SER A 350 8.07 -1.44 -17.80
N ALA A 351 7.27 -0.37 -17.89
CA ALA A 351 6.58 0.01 -19.12
C ALA A 351 7.52 0.60 -20.19
N HIS A 352 8.72 1.06 -19.81
CA HIS A 352 9.69 1.60 -20.76
C HIS A 352 10.17 0.52 -21.74
N ARG A 353 10.21 0.87 -23.03
CA ARG A 353 10.72 0.00 -24.11
C ARG A 353 12.10 0.41 -24.61
N HIS A 354 12.61 1.53 -24.12
CA HIS A 354 14.02 1.89 -24.17
C HIS A 354 14.52 2.02 -22.74
N VAL A 355 15.60 1.33 -22.41
CA VAL A 355 16.15 1.29 -21.05
C VAL A 355 17.58 1.80 -21.02
N LEU A 356 18.02 2.19 -19.84
CA LEU A 356 19.39 2.61 -19.53
C LEU A 356 20.07 1.53 -18.68
N ARG A 357 21.40 1.54 -18.69
CA ARG A 357 22.19 0.70 -17.80
C ARG A 357 21.78 0.92 -16.34
N GLY A 358 21.52 -0.16 -15.62
CA GLY A 358 21.13 -0.17 -14.21
C GLY A 358 19.63 0.01 -13.97
N MET A 359 18.81 0.27 -15.00
CA MET A 359 17.37 0.30 -14.82
C MET A 359 16.85 -1.07 -14.39
N ASN A 360 15.95 -1.08 -13.42
CA ASN A 360 15.15 -2.26 -13.10
C ASN A 360 14.10 -2.44 -14.20
N VAL A 361 14.14 -3.60 -14.85
CA VAL A 361 13.22 -3.93 -15.94
C VAL A 361 12.23 -5.01 -15.54
N GLY A 362 12.37 -5.63 -14.37
CA GLY A 362 11.53 -6.77 -14.00
C GLY A 362 11.72 -7.20 -12.56
N LYS A 363 10.69 -7.81 -11.97
CA LYS A 363 10.74 -8.35 -10.62
C LYS A 363 10.25 -9.80 -10.61
N VAL A 364 11.04 -10.69 -10.03
CA VAL A 364 10.68 -12.10 -9.79
C VAL A 364 10.57 -12.35 -8.29
N ALA A 365 9.40 -12.77 -7.81
CA ALA A 365 9.16 -13.07 -6.40
C ALA A 365 9.63 -14.49 -6.07
N GLY A 366 10.79 -14.60 -5.42
CA GLY A 366 11.38 -15.86 -4.97
C GLY A 366 11.04 -16.20 -3.52
N ALA A 367 10.96 -17.49 -3.21
CA ALA A 367 10.58 -17.98 -1.89
C ALA A 367 11.68 -17.87 -0.81
N ILE A 368 12.92 -17.55 -1.21
CA ILE A 368 14.09 -17.52 -0.31
C ILE A 368 14.60 -16.08 -0.22
N ALA A 369 14.64 -15.54 1.00
CA ALA A 369 15.24 -14.24 1.27
C ALA A 369 16.77 -14.28 1.02
N TYR A 370 17.28 -13.32 0.26
CA TYR A 370 18.73 -13.18 0.01
C TYR A 370 19.20 -11.72 -0.03
N ARG A 371 18.27 -10.76 -0.08
CA ARG A 371 18.55 -9.32 -0.01
C ARG A 371 18.47 -8.82 1.43
N GLY A 372 19.11 -7.69 1.71
CA GLY A 372 19.00 -6.96 2.96
C GLY A 372 19.17 -5.45 2.73
N GLY A 373 18.87 -4.63 3.74
CA GLY A 373 18.88 -3.17 3.62
C GLY A 373 17.56 -2.62 3.07
N SER A 374 17.62 -1.56 2.24
CA SER A 374 16.43 -1.04 1.56
C SER A 374 15.98 -2.02 0.48
N LEU A 375 14.80 -2.60 0.67
CA LEU A 375 14.25 -3.64 -0.20
C LEU A 375 13.36 -3.08 -1.30
N LEU A 376 12.84 -1.87 -1.10
CA LEU A 376 12.05 -1.17 -2.08
C LEU A 376 12.97 -0.54 -3.14
N SER A 377 12.68 -0.79 -4.42
CA SER A 377 13.33 -0.06 -5.50
C SER A 377 12.76 1.36 -5.59
N GLN A 378 13.59 2.33 -5.97
CA GLN A 378 13.17 3.71 -6.26
C GLN A 378 12.12 3.75 -7.36
#